data_AF-A0A7S3MBH1-F1
#
_entry.id   AF-A0A7S3MBH1-F1
#
_cell.length_a   1.000
_cell.length_b   1.000
_cell.length_c   1.000
_cell.angle_alpha   90.00
_cell.angle_beta   90.00
_cell.angle_gamma   90.00
#
_symmetry.space_group_name_H-M   'P 1'
#
loop_
_entity.id
_entity.type
_entity.pdbx_description
1 polymer ?
#
loop_
_entity_poly.entity_id
_entity_poly.type
_entity_poly.pdbx_seq_one_letter_code
_entity_poly.pdbx_strand_id
1 'polypeptide(L)'
;RHSGFQLADALLAKMEEYSVEPSNFTMSIIVKMWGKRRQLDKALEVVRRNAKDGCRSLDSQVGCCLLSACFLNQAPDRALEAFAEMKRWAAHARPDASTYSTLITGLARKELARNAAEVAFEACEAGALQQPLGDESLQLLFRALQRQGLAEELGEPLAAKLRAAGMHVPGLPMRDGPHGGESHYRRAPAPAAATSTEK
;
A
#
# COMPACT_ATOMS: atom_id res chain seq x y z
N ARG A 1 -18.84 -22.31 -5.34
CA ARG A 1 -17.58 -22.94 -4.88
C ARG A 1 -17.44 -22.66 -3.38
N HIS A 2 -17.80 -23.62 -2.51
CA HIS A 2 -18.10 -23.38 -1.09
C HIS A 2 -17.40 -24.36 -0.12
N SER A 3 -16.30 -25.02 -0.50
CA SER A 3 -15.69 -26.06 0.38
C SER A 3 -14.54 -25.58 1.27
N GLY A 4 -14.21 -24.28 1.30
CA GLY A 4 -13.12 -23.75 2.14
C GLY A 4 -13.55 -23.15 3.48
N PHE A 5 -14.86 -23.08 3.77
CA PHE A 5 -15.37 -22.21 4.82
C PHE A 5 -15.03 -22.63 6.25
N GLN A 6 -14.72 -23.89 6.54
CA GLN A 6 -14.28 -24.28 7.89
C GLN A 6 -12.76 -24.47 7.96
N LEU A 7 -12.05 -24.30 6.84
CA LEU A 7 -10.64 -24.66 6.73
C LEU A 7 -9.75 -23.79 7.62
N ALA A 8 -10.03 -22.49 7.75
CA ALA A 8 -9.22 -21.61 8.60
C ALA A 8 -9.34 -21.98 10.08
N ASP A 9 -10.57 -22.16 10.58
CA ASP A 9 -10.84 -22.52 11.97
C ASP A 9 -10.31 -23.94 12.28
N ALA A 10 -10.53 -24.91 11.38
CA ALA A 10 -10.05 -26.28 11.54
C ALA A 10 -8.53 -26.41 11.41
N LEU A 11 -7.89 -25.62 10.55
CA LEU A 11 -6.44 -25.59 10.41
C LEU A 11 -5.79 -25.06 11.69
N LEU A 12 -6.29 -23.95 12.25
CA LEU A 12 -5.79 -23.42 13.52
C LEU A 12 -5.97 -24.41 14.66
N ALA A 13 -7.15 -25.05 14.77
CA ALA A 13 -7.40 -26.04 15.80
C ALA A 13 -6.42 -27.23 15.72
N LYS A 14 -6.16 -27.75 14.51
CA LYS A 14 -5.18 -28.82 14.31
C LYS A 14 -3.75 -28.37 14.63
N MET A 15 -3.37 -27.15 14.24
CA MET A 15 -2.05 -26.62 14.55
C MET A 15 -1.85 -26.46 16.07
N GLU A 16 -2.87 -26.03 16.81
CA GLU A 16 -2.87 -25.97 18.27
C GLU A 16 -2.81 -27.38 18.89
N GLU A 17 -3.59 -28.34 18.37
CA GLU A 17 -3.55 -29.76 18.79
C GLU A 17 -2.14 -30.36 18.65
N TYR A 18 -1.44 -30.07 17.54
CA TYR A 18 -0.08 -30.52 17.30
C TYR A 18 0.99 -29.62 17.94
N SER A 19 0.62 -28.56 18.66
CA SER A 19 1.54 -27.56 19.22
C SER A 19 2.49 -26.96 18.17
N VAL A 20 1.98 -26.75 16.95
CA VAL A 20 2.70 -26.14 15.82
C VAL A 20 2.23 -24.70 15.64
N GLU A 21 3.18 -23.77 15.63
CA GLU A 21 2.85 -22.35 15.41
C GLU A 21 2.54 -22.05 13.93
N PRO A 22 1.51 -21.22 13.64
CA PRO A 22 1.26 -20.71 12.31
C PRO A 22 2.42 -19.89 11.76
N SER A 23 2.88 -20.23 10.56
CA SER A 23 3.80 -19.38 9.80
C SER A 23 3.12 -18.10 9.32
N ASN A 24 3.90 -17.07 8.94
CA ASN A 24 3.39 -15.81 8.36
C ASN A 24 2.52 -16.07 7.11
N PHE A 25 2.90 -17.07 6.31
CA PHE A 25 2.14 -17.47 5.14
C PHE A 25 0.78 -18.06 5.53
N THR A 26 0.77 -18.95 6.52
CA THR A 26 -0.46 -19.52 7.09
C THR A 26 -1.36 -18.42 7.65
N MET A 27 -0.79 -17.49 8.42
CA MET A 27 -1.50 -16.33 8.96
C MET A 27 -2.11 -15.45 7.86
N SER A 28 -1.34 -15.14 6.81
CA SER A 28 -1.82 -14.38 5.66
C SER A 28 -3.02 -15.05 4.97
N ILE A 29 -2.99 -16.37 4.82
CA ILE A 29 -4.12 -17.14 4.24
C ILE A 29 -5.34 -17.05 5.14
N ILE A 30 -5.17 -17.29 6.44
CA ILE A 30 -6.26 -17.28 7.43
C ILE A 30 -6.95 -15.90 7.46
N VAL A 31 -6.17 -14.82 7.55
CA VAL A 31 -6.68 -13.44 7.54
C VAL A 31 -7.46 -13.15 6.26
N LYS A 32 -6.92 -13.52 5.09
CA LYS A 32 -7.63 -13.36 3.80
C LYS A 32 -8.93 -14.17 3.76
N MET A 33 -8.94 -15.39 4.30
CA MET A 33 -10.12 -16.24 4.35
C MET A 33 -11.22 -15.66 5.24
N TRP A 34 -10.90 -15.28 6.48
CA TRP A 34 -11.87 -14.66 7.37
C TRP A 34 -12.34 -13.29 6.88
N GLY A 35 -11.45 -12.50 6.28
CA GLY A 35 -11.81 -11.25 5.61
C GLY A 35 -12.89 -11.46 4.54
N LYS A 36 -12.73 -12.46 3.66
CA LYS A 36 -13.74 -12.82 2.64
C LYS A 36 -15.05 -13.34 3.22
N ARG A 37 -15.02 -13.90 4.43
CA ARG A 37 -16.20 -14.43 5.15
C ARG A 37 -16.91 -13.41 6.02
N ARG A 38 -16.46 -12.15 6.00
CA ARG A 38 -16.93 -11.09 6.91
C ARG A 38 -16.74 -11.38 8.39
N GLN A 39 -15.74 -12.19 8.72
CA GLN A 39 -15.36 -12.51 10.10
C GLN A 39 -14.15 -11.69 10.49
N LEU A 40 -14.26 -10.36 10.38
CA LEU A 40 -13.15 -9.45 10.61
C LEU A 40 -12.66 -9.50 12.06
N ASP A 41 -13.56 -9.70 13.03
CA ASP A 41 -13.20 -9.78 14.44
C ASP A 41 -12.22 -10.91 14.72
N LYS A 42 -12.47 -12.10 14.17
CA LYS A 42 -11.56 -13.25 14.28
C LYS A 42 -10.18 -12.96 13.69
N ALA A 43 -10.15 -12.28 12.53
CA ALA A 43 -8.90 -11.92 11.88
C ALA A 43 -8.07 -10.94 12.71
N LEU A 44 -8.71 -9.95 13.34
CA LEU A 44 -8.04 -9.01 14.22
C LEU A 44 -7.58 -9.67 15.52
N GLU A 45 -8.43 -10.52 16.11
CA GLU A 45 -8.11 -11.24 17.33
C GLU A 45 -6.88 -12.14 17.16
N VAL A 46 -6.84 -12.95 16.10
CA VAL A 46 -5.70 -13.86 15.89
C VAL A 46 -4.40 -13.11 15.68
N VAL A 47 -4.43 -12.01 14.91
CA VAL A 47 -3.22 -11.22 14.64
C VAL A 47 -2.76 -10.54 15.93
N ARG A 48 -3.68 -9.99 16.73
CA ARG A 48 -3.35 -9.37 18.02
C ARG A 48 -2.82 -10.38 19.04
N ARG A 49 -3.35 -11.60 19.09
CA ARG A 49 -2.82 -12.70 19.93
C ARG A 49 -1.38 -13.00 19.52
N ASN A 50 -1.14 -13.26 18.23
CA ASN A 50 0.20 -13.56 17.71
C ASN A 50 1.19 -12.39 17.91
N ALA A 51 0.71 -11.14 17.89
CA ALA A 51 1.56 -9.97 18.14
C ALA A 51 1.98 -9.83 19.61
N LYS A 52 1.13 -10.25 20.56
CA LYS A 52 1.38 -10.11 22.02
C LYS A 52 2.28 -11.20 22.57
N ASP A 53 2.20 -12.41 22.03
CA ASP A 53 2.94 -13.56 22.52
C ASP A 53 4.45 -13.49 22.21
N GLY A 54 4.93 -12.35 21.66
CA GLY A 54 6.32 -12.17 21.26
C GLY A 54 6.71 -13.07 20.08
N CYS A 55 5.73 -13.72 19.44
CA CYS A 55 5.96 -14.59 18.29
C CYS A 55 6.64 -13.79 17.18
N ARG A 56 7.80 -14.29 16.77
CA ARG A 56 8.60 -13.79 15.63
C ARG A 56 7.90 -13.93 14.27
N SER A 57 6.60 -14.23 14.21
CA SER A 57 5.89 -14.72 13.02
C SER A 57 4.90 -13.71 12.41
N LEU A 58 4.91 -12.46 12.83
CA LEU A 58 4.20 -11.41 12.09
C LEU A 58 5.21 -10.63 11.26
N ASP A 59 4.94 -10.55 9.96
CA ASP A 59 5.63 -9.64 9.04
C ASP A 59 4.68 -8.55 8.56
N SER A 60 5.22 -7.60 7.80
CA SER A 60 4.44 -6.54 7.15
C SER A 60 3.34 -7.10 6.26
N GLN A 61 3.54 -8.28 5.67
CA GLN A 61 2.58 -8.91 4.76
C GLN A 61 1.31 -9.36 5.47
N VAL A 62 1.39 -9.96 6.65
CA VAL A 62 0.20 -10.32 7.45
C VAL A 62 -0.61 -9.06 7.81
N GLY A 63 0.09 -7.98 8.19
CA GLY A 63 -0.55 -6.68 8.46
C GLY A 63 -1.22 -6.09 7.22
N CYS A 64 -0.58 -6.13 6.06
CA CYS A 64 -1.16 -5.69 4.78
C CYS A 64 -2.44 -6.50 4.43
N CYS A 65 -2.42 -7.81 4.67
CA CYS A 65 -3.60 -8.66 4.50
C CYS A 65 -4.75 -8.27 5.45
N LEU A 66 -4.41 -7.91 6.69
CA LEU A 66 -5.37 -7.45 7.69
C LEU A 66 -6.02 -6.13 7.27
N LEU A 67 -5.24 -5.15 6.81
CA LEU A 67 -5.77 -3.88 6.28
C LEU A 67 -6.71 -4.11 5.10
N SER A 68 -6.32 -4.98 4.17
CA SER A 68 -7.15 -5.37 3.03
C SER A 68 -8.47 -6.00 3.48
N ALA A 69 -8.43 -6.84 4.51
CA ALA A 69 -9.63 -7.45 5.10
C ALA A 69 -10.55 -6.40 5.77
N CYS A 70 -9.99 -5.39 6.43
CA CYS A 70 -10.76 -4.28 7.00
C CYS A 70 -11.53 -3.51 5.91
N PHE A 71 -10.86 -3.14 4.81
CA PHE A 71 -11.52 -2.44 3.70
C PHE A 71 -12.57 -3.29 2.98
N LEU A 72 -12.30 -4.58 2.80
CA LEU A 72 -13.27 -5.52 2.24
C LEU A 72 -14.55 -5.58 3.08
N ASN A 73 -14.40 -5.42 4.40
CA ASN A 73 -15.50 -5.44 5.37
C ASN A 73 -16.09 -4.07 5.70
N GLN A 74 -15.76 -3.03 4.92
CA GLN A 74 -16.28 -1.68 5.10
C GLN A 74 -15.97 -1.09 6.49
N ALA A 75 -14.83 -1.49 7.08
CA ALA A 75 -14.40 -1.03 8.40
C ALA A 75 -13.09 -0.21 8.31
N PRO A 76 -13.11 1.00 7.72
CA PRO A 76 -11.91 1.83 7.56
C PRO A 76 -11.32 2.28 8.91
N ASP A 77 -12.14 2.53 9.92
CA ASP A 77 -11.66 2.93 11.26
C ASP A 77 -10.79 1.84 11.90
N ARG A 78 -11.24 0.58 11.78
CA ARG A 78 -10.46 -0.59 12.23
C ARG A 78 -9.18 -0.79 11.42
N ALA A 79 -9.15 -0.36 10.16
CA ALA A 79 -7.92 -0.38 9.37
C ALA A 79 -6.90 0.63 9.91
N LEU A 80 -7.35 1.83 10.30
CA LEU A 80 -6.49 2.84 10.91
C LEU A 80 -5.97 2.41 12.29
N GLU A 81 -6.82 1.80 13.11
CA GLU A 81 -6.41 1.19 14.40
C GLU A 81 -5.36 0.10 14.20
N ALA A 82 -5.62 -0.86 13.30
CA ALA A 82 -4.69 -1.93 13.00
C ALA A 82 -3.35 -1.38 12.48
N PHE A 83 -3.38 -0.36 11.62
CA PHE A 83 -2.18 0.31 11.14
C PHE A 83 -1.39 0.99 12.27
N ALA A 84 -2.07 1.65 13.21
CA ALA A 84 -1.44 2.22 14.40
C ALA A 84 -0.81 1.16 15.31
N GLU A 85 -1.45 0.00 15.45
CA GLU A 85 -0.90 -1.18 16.14
C GLU A 85 0.36 -1.70 15.42
N MET A 86 0.33 -1.82 14.09
CA MET A 86 1.47 -2.28 13.29
C MET A 86 2.73 -1.45 13.51
N LYS A 87 2.59 -0.14 13.69
CA LYS A 87 3.74 0.76 13.98
C LYS A 87 4.46 0.39 15.29
N ARG A 88 3.77 -0.25 16.22
CA ARG A 88 4.30 -0.72 17.51
C ARG A 88 4.82 -2.15 17.47
N TRP A 89 4.63 -2.87 16.36
CA TRP A 89 5.19 -4.20 16.20
C TRP A 89 6.72 -4.17 16.07
N ALA A 90 7.34 -5.35 16.11
CA ALA A 90 8.77 -5.52 15.90
C ALA A 90 9.23 -4.91 14.56
N ALA A 91 10.50 -4.51 14.46
CA ALA A 91 11.02 -3.76 13.31
C ALA A 91 10.76 -4.42 11.94
N HIS A 92 10.82 -5.76 11.87
CA HIS A 92 10.55 -6.55 10.65
C HIS A 92 9.07 -6.65 10.27
N ALA A 93 8.18 -6.25 11.18
CA ALA A 93 6.73 -6.32 11.05
C ALA A 93 6.09 -4.94 10.89
N ARG A 94 6.90 -3.88 10.90
CA ARG A 94 6.42 -2.50 10.74
C ARG A 94 5.84 -2.27 9.34
N PRO A 95 4.96 -1.27 9.18
CA PRO A 95 4.42 -0.92 7.87
C PRO A 95 5.51 -0.61 6.84
N ASP A 96 5.43 -1.27 5.70
CA ASP A 96 6.27 -1.05 4.53
C ASP A 96 5.52 -0.27 3.43
N ALA A 97 6.19 0.00 2.31
CA ALA A 97 5.61 0.74 1.18
C ALA A 97 4.32 0.10 0.64
N SER A 98 4.25 -1.24 0.65
CA SER A 98 3.05 -1.99 0.24
C SER A 98 1.89 -1.77 1.22
N THR A 99 2.18 -1.76 2.51
CA THR A 99 1.22 -1.51 3.59
C THR A 99 0.64 -0.08 3.47
N TYR A 100 1.50 0.93 3.33
CA TYR A 100 1.07 2.31 3.11
C TYR A 100 0.23 2.46 1.83
N SER A 101 0.69 1.90 0.71
CA SER A 101 -0.02 1.96 -0.57
C SER A 101 -1.41 1.30 -0.48
N THR A 102 -1.52 0.18 0.24
CA THR A 102 -2.78 -0.53 0.49
C THR A 102 -3.73 0.32 1.33
N LEU A 103 -3.22 0.95 2.40
CA LEU A 103 -4.03 1.80 3.27
C LEU A 103 -4.53 3.06 2.53
N ILE A 104 -3.64 3.75 1.82
CA ILE A 104 -3.98 4.93 1.01
C ILE A 104 -5.05 4.60 -0.02
N THR A 105 -4.84 3.51 -0.79
CA THR A 105 -5.79 3.05 -1.80
C THR A 105 -7.15 2.71 -1.19
N GLY A 106 -7.16 2.02 -0.05
CA GLY A 106 -8.38 1.65 0.67
C GLY A 106 -9.16 2.88 1.16
N LEU A 107 -8.48 3.84 1.78
CA LEU A 107 -9.10 5.08 2.27
C LEU A 107 -9.59 5.97 1.14
N ALA A 108 -8.81 6.13 0.06
CA ALA A 108 -9.21 6.91 -1.11
C ALA A 108 -10.48 6.34 -1.76
N ARG A 109 -10.60 5.01 -1.86
CA ARG A 109 -11.81 4.33 -2.36
C ARG A 109 -13.03 4.46 -1.44
N LYS A 110 -12.83 4.76 -0.15
CA LYS A 110 -13.89 5.04 0.83
C LYS A 110 -14.25 6.51 0.93
N GLU A 111 -13.71 7.34 0.05
CA GLU A 111 -13.88 8.79 0.10
C GLU A 111 -13.42 9.38 1.44
N LEU A 112 -12.39 8.79 2.05
CA LEU A 112 -11.71 9.33 3.23
C LEU A 112 -10.38 9.98 2.81
N ALA A 113 -10.46 10.97 1.91
CA ALA A 113 -9.28 11.54 1.25
C ALA A 113 -8.35 12.28 2.22
N ARG A 114 -8.90 12.90 3.28
CA ARG A 114 -8.11 13.55 4.34
C ARG A 114 -7.22 12.54 5.07
N ASN A 115 -7.80 11.46 5.59
CA ASN A 115 -7.06 10.40 6.27
C ASN A 115 -6.03 9.75 5.32
N ALA A 116 -6.39 9.56 4.05
CA ALA A 116 -5.46 9.02 3.05
C ALA A 116 -4.27 9.97 2.79
N ALA A 117 -4.50 11.28 2.78
CA ALA A 117 -3.43 12.27 2.66
C ALA A 117 -2.54 12.32 3.91
N GLU A 118 -3.11 12.26 5.10
CA GLU A 118 -2.36 12.18 6.36
C GLU A 118 -1.43 10.97 6.40
N VAL A 119 -1.93 9.80 5.99
CA VAL A 119 -1.13 8.57 5.87
C VAL A 119 -0.01 8.74 4.83
N ALA A 120 -0.28 9.41 3.70
CA ALA A 120 0.74 9.68 2.69
C ALA A 120 1.80 10.69 3.19
N PHE A 121 1.41 11.70 3.97
CA PHE A 121 2.33 12.62 4.64
C PHE A 121 3.22 11.89 5.64
N GLU A 122 2.64 10.99 6.44
CA GLU A 122 3.38 10.13 7.37
C GLU A 122 4.38 9.24 6.60
N ALA A 123 3.96 8.65 5.48
CA ALA A 123 4.82 7.83 4.64
C ALA A 123 6.06 8.59 4.13
N CYS A 124 5.89 9.87 3.76
CA CYS A 124 7.00 10.75 3.36
C CYS A 124 7.94 11.12 4.53
N GLU A 125 7.41 11.40 5.72
CA GLU A 125 8.23 11.69 6.91
C GLU A 125 8.98 10.47 7.42
N ALA A 126 8.33 9.29 7.31
CA ALA A 126 8.83 8.10 7.96
C ALA A 126 10.22 7.69 7.47
N GLY A 127 10.72 8.19 6.31
CA GLY A 127 12.09 8.05 5.82
C GLY A 127 12.60 6.60 5.68
N ALA A 128 11.78 5.63 6.05
CA ALA A 128 12.06 4.22 6.24
C ALA A 128 11.37 3.35 5.18
N LEU A 129 10.73 3.99 4.20
CA LEU A 129 10.23 3.30 3.03
C LEU A 129 11.44 2.80 2.24
N GLN A 130 11.67 1.49 2.26
CA GLN A 130 12.68 0.85 1.41
C GLN A 130 12.34 0.98 -0.09
N GLN A 131 11.10 1.35 -0.42
CA GLN A 131 10.56 1.44 -1.78
C GLN A 131 9.59 2.63 -1.90
N PRO A 132 9.47 3.26 -3.09
CA PRO A 132 8.50 4.32 -3.32
C PRO A 132 7.06 3.82 -3.15
N LEU A 133 6.14 4.73 -2.80
CA LEU A 133 4.70 4.44 -2.82
C LEU A 133 4.26 4.07 -4.24
N GLY A 134 3.27 3.19 -4.36
CA GLY A 134 2.78 2.78 -5.68
C GLY A 134 2.05 3.90 -6.40
N ASP A 135 2.39 4.15 -7.67
CA ASP A 135 1.78 5.20 -8.51
C ASP A 135 0.24 5.16 -8.54
N GLU A 136 -0.35 3.96 -8.58
CA GLU A 136 -1.82 3.79 -8.56
C GLU A 136 -2.43 4.33 -7.25
N SER A 137 -1.76 4.11 -6.11
CA SER A 137 -2.25 4.57 -4.81
C SER A 137 -2.25 6.10 -4.72
N LEU A 138 -1.21 6.73 -5.27
CA LEU A 138 -1.10 8.19 -5.34
C LEU A 138 -2.13 8.77 -6.33
N GLN A 139 -2.29 8.18 -7.52
CA GLN A 139 -3.31 8.58 -8.50
C GLN A 139 -4.71 8.58 -7.90
N LEU A 140 -5.07 7.50 -7.20
CA LEU A 140 -6.38 7.37 -6.56
C LEU A 140 -6.56 8.41 -5.45
N LEU A 141 -5.51 8.68 -4.66
CA LEU A 141 -5.53 9.71 -3.64
C LEU A 141 -5.76 11.11 -4.24
N PHE A 142 -4.98 11.52 -5.24
CA PHE A 142 -5.13 12.84 -5.87
C PHE A 142 -6.51 13.01 -6.51
N ARG A 143 -7.03 11.95 -7.16
CA ARG A 143 -8.38 11.95 -7.70
C ARG A 143 -9.44 12.08 -6.60
N ALA A 144 -9.25 11.43 -5.45
CA ALA A 144 -10.15 11.55 -4.31
C ALA A 144 -10.11 12.96 -3.70
N LEU A 145 -8.93 13.55 -3.57
CA LEU A 145 -8.75 14.94 -3.09
C LEU A 145 -9.42 15.95 -4.02
N GLN A 146 -9.27 15.80 -5.33
CA GLN A 146 -9.95 16.64 -6.32
C GLN A 146 -11.48 16.55 -6.21
N ARG A 147 -12.02 15.34 -6.09
CA ARG A 147 -13.47 15.12 -5.94
C ARG A 147 -14.05 15.77 -4.68
N GLN A 148 -13.24 15.90 -3.62
CA GLN A 148 -13.67 16.45 -2.33
C GLN A 148 -13.31 17.93 -2.14
N GLY A 149 -12.72 18.57 -3.16
CA GLY A 149 -12.29 19.97 -3.06
C GLY A 149 -11.09 20.20 -2.13
N LEU A 150 -10.35 19.15 -1.77
CA LEU A 150 -9.18 19.20 -0.88
C LEU A 150 -7.85 19.28 -1.66
N ALA A 151 -7.92 19.55 -2.97
CA ALA A 151 -6.75 19.59 -3.84
C ALA A 151 -5.79 20.73 -3.46
N GLU A 152 -6.31 21.92 -3.13
CA GLU A 152 -5.48 23.07 -2.72
C GLU A 152 -4.98 22.90 -1.28
N GLU A 153 -5.86 22.50 -0.35
CA GLU A 153 -5.53 22.37 1.07
C GLU A 153 -4.49 21.25 1.33
N LEU A 154 -4.69 20.07 0.74
CA LEU A 154 -3.89 18.88 1.03
C LEU A 154 -3.15 18.35 -0.19
N GLY A 155 -3.71 18.49 -1.40
CA GLY A 155 -3.11 17.96 -2.63
C GLY A 155 -1.80 18.65 -3.01
N GLU A 156 -1.79 19.98 -3.11
CA GLU A 156 -0.57 20.74 -3.43
C GLU A 156 0.59 20.51 -2.46
N PRO A 157 0.42 20.64 -1.13
CA PRO A 157 1.50 20.38 -0.18
C PRO A 157 1.96 18.92 -0.22
N LEU A 158 1.04 17.97 -0.41
CA LEU A 158 1.39 16.56 -0.54
C LEU A 158 2.23 16.31 -1.80
N ALA A 159 1.83 16.88 -2.94
CA ALA A 159 2.57 16.75 -4.19
C ALA A 159 3.97 17.37 -4.09
N ALA A 160 4.10 18.54 -3.47
CA ALA A 160 5.40 19.17 -3.22
C ALA A 160 6.30 18.27 -2.38
N LYS A 161 5.75 17.67 -1.32
CA LYS A 161 6.49 16.80 -0.42
C LYS A 161 6.90 15.46 -1.06
N LEU A 162 6.00 14.84 -1.83
CA LEU A 162 6.32 13.62 -2.59
C LEU A 162 7.44 13.87 -3.60
N ARG A 163 7.44 15.03 -4.29
CA ARG A 163 8.54 15.44 -5.18
C ARG A 163 9.85 15.68 -4.42
N ALA A 164 9.80 16.32 -3.26
CA ALA A 164 10.97 16.53 -2.40
C ALA A 164 11.56 15.19 -1.90
N ALA A 165 10.72 14.17 -1.69
CA ALA A 165 11.12 12.81 -1.38
C ALA A 165 11.60 12.00 -2.62
N GLY A 166 11.64 12.60 -3.81
CA GLY A 166 12.07 11.95 -5.06
C GLY A 166 11.05 10.98 -5.66
N MET A 167 9.79 10.99 -5.21
CA MET A 167 8.74 10.13 -5.73
C MET A 167 8.04 10.75 -6.93
N HIS A 168 7.69 9.92 -7.92
CA HIS A 168 6.89 10.37 -9.06
C HIS A 168 5.45 10.65 -8.59
N VAL A 169 4.95 11.85 -8.87
CA VAL A 169 3.57 12.25 -8.57
C VAL A 169 2.78 12.23 -9.87
N PRO A 170 1.87 11.27 -10.09
CA PRO A 170 1.18 11.17 -11.36
C PRO A 170 0.09 12.24 -11.48
N GLY A 171 -0.02 12.88 -12.65
CA GLY A 171 -1.17 13.72 -13.01
C GLY A 171 -1.11 15.19 -12.64
N LEU A 172 0.02 15.70 -12.12
CA LEU A 172 0.29 17.15 -12.06
C LEU A 172 1.40 17.47 -13.06
N PRO A 173 1.26 18.49 -13.92
CA PRO A 173 2.34 18.91 -14.80
C PRO A 173 3.58 19.14 -13.93
N MET A 174 4.72 18.59 -14.37
CA MET A 174 6.01 18.94 -13.82
C MET A 174 6.08 20.47 -13.92
N ARG A 175 5.99 21.17 -12.79
CA ARG A 175 6.32 22.58 -12.77
C ARG A 175 7.83 22.58 -12.90
N ASP A 176 8.30 22.77 -14.14
CA ASP A 176 9.71 22.93 -14.44
C ASP A 176 10.27 23.92 -13.42
N GLY A 177 11.13 23.43 -12.53
CA GLY A 177 11.86 24.28 -11.62
C GLY A 177 12.74 25.23 -12.44
N PRO A 178 13.08 26.42 -11.93
CA PRO A 178 13.82 27.43 -12.68
C PRO A 178 15.31 27.09 -12.87
N HIS A 179 15.69 25.81 -12.90
CA HIS A 179 17.06 25.35 -13.06
C HIS A 179 17.16 24.26 -14.13
N GLY A 180 17.28 24.73 -15.37
CA GLY A 180 18.43 24.43 -16.25
C GLY A 180 18.63 22.98 -16.69
N GLY A 181 18.49 22.76 -18.00
CA GLY A 181 19.02 21.57 -18.64
C GLY A 181 18.59 21.42 -20.08
N GLU A 182 18.97 22.35 -20.96
CA GLU A 182 18.95 22.13 -22.40
C GLU A 182 19.78 20.90 -22.75
N SER A 183 19.16 19.72 -22.86
CA SER A 183 19.75 18.59 -23.55
C SER A 183 19.51 18.74 -25.04
N HIS A 184 20.40 19.50 -25.69
CA HIS A 184 20.61 19.46 -27.13
C HIS A 184 21.00 18.03 -27.55
N TYR A 185 20.01 17.16 -27.79
CA TYR A 185 20.23 16.03 -28.69
C TYR A 185 20.14 16.56 -30.12
N ARG A 186 21.29 17.00 -30.67
CA ARG A 186 21.48 17.09 -32.12
C ARG A 186 21.24 15.71 -32.70
N ARG A 187 20.11 15.55 -33.38
CA ARG A 187 19.83 14.40 -34.24
C ARG A 187 20.86 14.42 -35.37
N ALA A 188 21.77 13.46 -35.39
CA ALA A 188 22.64 13.23 -36.54
C ALA A 188 21.76 12.92 -37.77
N PRO A 189 22.01 13.51 -38.95
CA PRO A 189 21.27 13.15 -40.15
C PRO A 189 21.63 11.72 -40.58
N ALA A 190 20.62 10.93 -40.91
CA ALA A 190 20.76 9.57 -41.42
C ALA A 190 21.46 9.54 -42.79
N PRO A 191 22.27 8.51 -43.10
CA PRO A 191 22.89 8.38 -44.42
C PRO A 191 21.84 8.08 -45.50
N ALA A 192 21.92 8.82 -46.61
CA ALA A 192 21.06 8.68 -47.78
C ALA A 192 21.21 7.29 -48.42
N ALA A 193 20.08 6.62 -48.63
CA ALA A 193 20.01 5.36 -49.37
C ALA A 193 20.35 5.61 -50.85
N ALA A 194 21.34 4.87 -51.35
CA ALA A 194 21.66 4.79 -52.77
C ALA A 194 20.54 4.05 -53.50
N THR A 195 19.80 4.76 -54.33
CA THR A 195 18.90 4.18 -55.33
C THR A 195 19.73 3.75 -56.53
N SER A 196 20.00 2.45 -56.65
CA SER A 196 20.36 1.81 -57.91
C SER A 196 19.15 1.84 -58.84
N THR A 197 19.25 2.55 -59.97
CA THR A 197 18.35 2.38 -61.10
C THR A 197 19.17 2.46 -62.39
N GLU A 198 19.30 1.29 -63.04
CA GLU A 198 19.33 1.02 -64.48
C GLU A 198 20.18 1.88 -65.43
N LYS A 199 21.19 1.23 -66.02
CA LYS A 199 21.26 1.01 -67.47
C LYS A 199 22.11 -0.22 -67.81
#